data_AF-S8DXC5-F1
#
_entry.id   AF-S8DXC5-F1
#
_cell.length_a   1.000
_cell.length_b   1.000
_cell.length_c   1.000
_cell.angle_alpha   90.00
_cell.angle_beta   90.00
_cell.angle_gamma   90.00
#
_symmetry.space_group_name_H-M   'P 1'
#
loop_
_entity.id
_entity.type
_entity.pdbx_description
1 polymer ?
#
loop_
_entity_poly.entity_id
_entity_poly.type
_entity_poly.pdbx_seq_one_letter_code
_entity_poly.pdbx_strand_id
1 'polypeptide(L)'
;LLAALYCTQTTPRDAPLHMVTRSRDLIKTVTEAVPAWENRGWLDAPHANTIRALIGHVRARSAPTTIQQAEKRQEIRELNDAQDDAKVDVEEHRDKPAKITIPRNFDLTGMRLRTMTQALAYKGIMKMTKPDDRPSTTRRLDEIRRQALARGDEPPRALEVWRGLRHKDIRKPISDFLWKLAHNAYKCGSYWSHIPGYESRQTCTSCNTEDSTTHLLFQCEAPGQNLVWTMAEKLWTRKHGSWQKPGINDLGEVGVRQWKDENKKRNLGKDRLWRIILSESAYLIWLLRCERVIRHEDDDAWRHPNDEIRRRWAFALNNRLQLDREMTRLKYGSKMLRADRVTETWKHVLDNEQAIGKNWV
;
A
#
# COMPACT_ATOMS: atom_id res chain seq x y z
N LEU A 1 -26.52 18.01 -13.38
CA LEU A 1 -26.08 17.05 -14.41
C LEU A 1 -27.27 16.39 -15.13
N LEU A 2 -28.11 15.61 -14.43
CA LEU A 2 -29.25 14.93 -15.05
C LEU A 2 -30.27 15.90 -15.67
N ALA A 3 -30.62 16.99 -14.98
CA ALA A 3 -31.49 18.04 -15.53
C ALA A 3 -30.92 18.64 -16.84
N ALA A 4 -29.61 18.95 -16.86
CA ALA A 4 -28.96 19.46 -18.08
C ALA A 4 -28.98 18.44 -19.23
N LEU A 5 -28.78 17.14 -18.93
CA LEU A 5 -28.92 16.07 -19.91
C LEU A 5 -30.35 16.00 -20.45
N TYR A 6 -31.35 16.06 -19.56
CA TYR A 6 -32.76 16.05 -19.94
C TYR A 6 -33.09 17.22 -20.86
N CYS A 7 -32.74 18.46 -20.49
CA CYS A 7 -32.94 19.64 -21.34
C CYS A 7 -32.28 19.46 -22.72
N THR A 8 -31.06 18.95 -22.75
CA THR A 8 -30.33 18.72 -24.01
C THR A 8 -31.04 17.67 -24.89
N GLN A 9 -31.70 16.68 -24.28
CA GLN A 9 -32.42 15.61 -24.98
C GLN A 9 -33.81 16.04 -25.47
N THR A 10 -34.51 16.92 -24.73
CA THR A 10 -35.88 17.33 -25.06
C THR A 10 -35.94 18.55 -25.98
N THR A 11 -34.93 19.42 -25.98
CA THR A 11 -34.87 20.55 -26.92
C THR A 11 -34.48 20.07 -28.32
N PRO A 12 -35.20 20.49 -29.39
CA PRO A 12 -34.83 20.19 -30.78
C PRO A 12 -33.36 20.52 -31.08
N ARG A 13 -32.68 19.69 -31.89
CA ARG A 13 -31.22 19.78 -32.11
C ARG A 13 -30.78 21.01 -32.91
N ASP A 14 -31.70 21.54 -33.69
CA ASP A 14 -31.61 22.69 -34.59
C ASP A 14 -32.08 24.01 -33.95
N ALA A 15 -32.59 23.96 -32.73
CA ALA A 15 -32.94 25.15 -31.94
C ALA A 15 -31.78 25.54 -31.00
N PRO A 16 -31.47 26.84 -30.84
CA PRO A 16 -30.55 27.30 -29.81
C PRO A 16 -31.00 26.85 -28.41
N LEU A 17 -30.05 26.39 -27.59
CA LEU A 17 -30.30 26.00 -26.20
C LEU A 17 -29.47 26.89 -25.27
N HIS A 18 -30.14 27.60 -24.37
CA HIS A 18 -29.50 28.37 -23.30
C HIS A 18 -29.84 27.75 -21.95
N MET A 19 -28.84 27.17 -21.28
CA MET A 19 -29.00 26.55 -19.96
C MET A 19 -28.54 27.52 -18.87
N VAL A 20 -29.45 27.85 -17.95
CA VAL A 20 -29.13 28.63 -16.76
C VAL A 20 -29.02 27.70 -15.56
N THR A 21 -27.96 27.81 -14.76
CA THR A 21 -27.75 26.93 -13.60
C THR A 21 -27.11 27.68 -12.42
N ARG A 22 -27.36 27.20 -11.20
CA ARG A 22 -26.61 27.65 -9.99
C ARG A 22 -25.29 26.92 -9.82
N SER A 23 -25.11 25.78 -10.49
CA SER A 23 -23.98 24.91 -10.27
C SER A 23 -22.76 25.40 -11.05
N ARG A 24 -21.87 26.11 -10.35
CA ARG A 24 -20.55 26.47 -10.88
C ARG A 24 -19.74 25.23 -11.26
N ASP A 25 -19.89 24.14 -10.52
CA ASP A 25 -19.22 22.87 -10.82
C ASP A 25 -19.69 22.26 -12.13
N LEU A 26 -20.99 22.32 -12.44
CA LEU A 26 -21.51 21.88 -13.74
C LEU A 26 -20.92 22.69 -14.89
N ILE A 27 -20.82 24.00 -14.74
CA ILE A 27 -20.23 24.89 -15.75
C ILE A 27 -18.77 24.46 -15.98
N LYS A 28 -17.94 24.48 -14.94
CA LYS A 28 -16.53 24.05 -15.01
C LYS A 28 -16.37 22.64 -15.58
N THR A 29 -17.25 21.72 -15.22
CA THR A 29 -17.26 20.36 -15.74
C THR A 29 -17.38 20.38 -17.26
N VAL A 30 -18.40 21.07 -17.79
CA VAL A 30 -18.72 21.08 -19.23
C VAL A 30 -17.75 21.94 -20.04
N THR A 31 -17.22 23.03 -19.46
CA THR A 31 -16.38 24.00 -20.19
C THR A 31 -14.87 23.77 -20.03
N GLU A 32 -14.40 23.27 -18.89
CA GLU A 32 -12.97 23.21 -18.56
C GLU A 32 -12.47 21.76 -18.35
N ALA A 33 -13.24 20.91 -17.67
CA ALA A 33 -12.75 19.62 -17.19
C ALA A 33 -12.82 18.48 -18.21
N VAL A 34 -13.82 18.52 -19.12
CA VAL A 34 -14.08 17.47 -20.12
C VAL A 34 -12.85 17.11 -20.96
N PRO A 35 -12.08 18.07 -21.55
CA PRO A 35 -10.91 17.72 -22.35
C PRO A 35 -9.87 16.90 -21.58
N ALA A 36 -9.63 17.23 -20.31
CA ALA A 36 -8.69 16.49 -19.47
C ALA A 36 -9.19 15.07 -19.16
N TRP A 37 -10.50 14.89 -18.97
CA TRP A 37 -11.10 13.59 -18.72
C TRP A 37 -11.13 12.70 -19.96
N GLU A 38 -11.44 13.26 -21.14
CA GLU A 38 -11.38 12.54 -22.41
C GLU A 38 -9.97 12.04 -22.71
N ASN A 39 -8.96 12.89 -22.49
CA ASN A 39 -7.55 12.52 -22.69
C ASN A 39 -7.12 11.32 -21.83
N ARG A 40 -7.67 11.18 -20.62
CA ARG A 40 -7.40 10.05 -19.71
C ARG A 40 -8.47 8.97 -19.75
N GLY A 41 -9.28 8.91 -20.81
CA GLY A 41 -10.29 7.88 -21.02
C GLY A 41 -11.32 7.79 -19.89
N TRP A 42 -11.70 8.94 -19.35
CA TRP A 42 -12.66 9.08 -18.25
C TRP A 42 -12.22 8.46 -16.92
N LEU A 43 -10.93 8.10 -16.78
CA LEU A 43 -10.39 7.56 -15.54
C LEU A 43 -10.54 8.55 -14.39
N ASP A 44 -11.16 8.11 -13.28
CA ASP A 44 -11.44 8.95 -12.09
C ASP A 44 -12.30 10.19 -12.36
N ALA A 45 -13.01 10.24 -13.50
CA ALA A 45 -14.01 11.28 -13.71
C ALA A 45 -15.26 10.96 -12.86
N PRO A 46 -15.73 11.90 -12.01
CA PRO A 46 -16.95 11.70 -11.24
C PRO A 46 -18.14 11.62 -12.19
N HIS A 47 -19.10 10.72 -11.94
CA HIS A 47 -20.30 10.57 -12.78
C HIS A 47 -20.01 10.46 -14.29
N ALA A 48 -18.91 9.80 -14.66
CA ALA A 48 -18.37 9.76 -16.02
C ALA A 48 -19.43 9.45 -17.10
N ASN A 49 -20.29 8.46 -16.88
CA ASN A 49 -21.31 8.06 -17.86
C ASN A 49 -22.36 9.16 -18.09
N THR A 50 -22.78 9.88 -17.05
CA THR A 50 -23.74 10.99 -17.17
C THR A 50 -23.13 12.16 -17.92
N ILE A 51 -21.86 12.49 -17.63
CA ILE A 51 -21.14 13.58 -18.31
C ILE A 51 -20.91 13.21 -19.78
N ARG A 52 -20.47 11.98 -20.07
CA ARG A 52 -20.34 11.47 -21.44
C ARG A 52 -21.65 11.57 -22.22
N ALA A 53 -22.77 11.18 -21.60
CA ALA A 53 -24.09 11.30 -22.23
C ALA A 53 -24.42 12.77 -22.52
N LEU A 54 -24.26 13.67 -21.53
CA LEU A 54 -24.51 15.10 -21.70
C LEU A 54 -23.67 15.70 -22.84
N ILE A 55 -22.34 15.52 -22.79
CA ILE A 55 -21.42 16.06 -23.79
C ILE A 55 -21.68 15.45 -25.17
N GLY A 56 -21.95 14.15 -25.24
CA GLY A 56 -22.29 13.49 -26.49
C GLY A 56 -23.57 14.05 -27.11
N HIS A 57 -24.59 14.32 -26.30
CA HIS A 57 -25.82 14.98 -26.76
C HIS A 57 -25.61 16.44 -27.15
N VAL A 58 -24.81 17.21 -26.40
CA VAL A 58 -24.46 18.60 -26.75
C VAL A 58 -23.72 18.65 -28.09
N ARG A 59 -22.73 17.78 -28.31
CA ARG A 59 -21.98 17.71 -29.57
C ARG A 59 -22.82 17.22 -30.76
N ALA A 60 -23.90 16.51 -30.51
CA ALA A 60 -24.83 16.05 -31.53
C ALA A 60 -25.82 17.13 -32.01
N ARG A 61 -25.85 18.31 -31.37
CA ARG A 61 -26.71 19.44 -31.75
C ARG A 61 -26.08 20.22 -32.90
N SER A 62 -26.93 20.75 -33.79
CA SER A 62 -26.51 21.63 -34.90
C SER A 62 -26.59 23.10 -34.53
N ALA A 63 -27.43 23.46 -33.56
CA ALA A 63 -27.56 24.82 -33.06
C ALA A 63 -26.71 25.08 -31.81
N PRO A 64 -26.28 26.35 -31.57
CA PRO A 64 -25.47 26.71 -30.42
C PRO A 64 -26.12 26.31 -29.10
N THR A 65 -25.28 25.78 -28.20
CA THR A 65 -25.66 25.47 -26.82
C THR A 65 -24.78 26.29 -25.89
N THR A 66 -25.40 27.15 -25.09
CA THR A 66 -24.73 28.02 -24.12
C THR A 66 -25.13 27.62 -22.72
N ILE A 67 -24.22 27.78 -21.77
CA ILE A 67 -24.48 27.55 -20.35
C ILE A 67 -23.98 28.75 -19.56
N GLN A 68 -24.78 29.20 -18.60
CA GLN A 68 -24.49 30.37 -17.79
C GLN A 68 -24.80 30.08 -16.31
N GLN A 69 -24.02 30.73 -15.44
CA GLN A 69 -24.35 30.79 -14.03
C GLN A 69 -25.46 31.83 -13.79
N ALA A 70 -26.50 31.47 -13.05
CA ALA A 70 -27.57 32.41 -12.70
C ALA A 70 -27.01 33.58 -11.89
N GLU A 71 -27.28 34.81 -12.34
CA GLU A 71 -26.81 36.04 -11.71
C GLU A 71 -27.96 36.98 -11.38
N LYS A 72 -29.01 37.01 -12.22
CA LYS A 72 -30.15 37.90 -12.03
C LYS A 72 -31.13 37.34 -11.01
N ARG A 73 -31.76 38.23 -10.24
CA ARG A 73 -32.80 37.86 -9.26
C ARG A 73 -33.95 37.07 -9.89
N GLN A 74 -34.30 37.39 -11.14
CA GLN A 74 -35.35 36.68 -11.88
C GLN A 74 -34.94 35.24 -12.22
N GLU A 75 -33.75 35.03 -12.79
CA GLU A 75 -33.20 33.69 -13.09
C GLU A 75 -33.14 32.83 -11.82
N ILE A 76 -32.76 33.43 -10.69
CA ILE A 76 -32.74 32.74 -9.40
C ILE A 76 -34.16 32.34 -8.98
N ARG A 77 -35.18 33.18 -9.18
CA ARG A 77 -36.57 32.83 -8.87
C ARG A 77 -37.06 31.68 -9.74
N GLU A 78 -36.88 31.77 -11.06
CA GLU A 78 -37.28 30.70 -12.01
C GLU A 78 -36.62 29.36 -11.66
N LEU A 79 -35.36 29.38 -11.20
CA LEU A 79 -34.67 28.16 -10.74
C LEU A 79 -35.18 27.63 -9.39
N ASN A 80 -35.73 28.48 -8.50
CA ASN A 80 -36.42 28.01 -7.30
C ASN A 80 -37.74 27.36 -7.67
N ASP A 81 -38.53 28.02 -8.52
CA ASP A 81 -39.84 27.54 -8.96
C ASP A 81 -39.66 26.16 -9.65
N ALA A 82 -38.70 26.04 -10.57
CA ALA A 82 -38.37 24.75 -11.20
C ALA A 82 -37.87 23.69 -10.22
N GLN A 83 -37.25 24.08 -9.10
CA GLN A 83 -36.82 23.15 -8.05
C GLN A 83 -38.01 22.67 -7.21
N ASP A 84 -38.97 23.55 -6.94
CA ASP A 84 -40.18 23.21 -6.20
C ASP A 84 -41.13 22.35 -7.05
N ASP A 85 -41.30 22.67 -8.34
CA ASP A 85 -42.01 21.82 -9.31
C ASP A 85 -41.39 20.41 -9.38
N ALA A 86 -40.06 20.32 -9.39
CA ALA A 86 -39.37 19.04 -9.40
C ALA A 86 -39.61 18.21 -8.13
N LYS A 87 -39.83 18.83 -6.97
CA LYS A 87 -40.20 18.10 -5.74
C LYS A 87 -41.61 17.54 -5.84
N VAL A 88 -42.55 18.36 -6.31
CA VAL A 88 -43.95 17.96 -6.51
C VAL A 88 -44.04 16.82 -7.52
N ASP A 89 -43.32 16.90 -8.64
CA ASP A 89 -43.31 15.83 -9.64
C ASP A 89 -42.73 14.52 -9.12
N VAL A 90 -41.78 14.56 -8.18
CA VAL A 90 -41.28 13.34 -7.50
C VAL A 90 -42.33 12.77 -6.56
N GLU A 91 -43.00 13.61 -5.77
CA GLU A 91 -44.06 13.17 -4.84
C GLU A 91 -45.26 12.57 -5.59
N GLU A 92 -45.64 13.17 -6.71
CA GLU A 92 -46.75 12.74 -7.56
C GLU A 92 -46.36 11.68 -8.61
N HIS A 93 -45.11 11.17 -8.59
CA HIS A 93 -44.61 10.17 -9.52
C HIS A 93 -44.75 10.56 -11.01
N ARG A 94 -44.62 11.85 -11.30
CA ARG A 94 -44.62 12.43 -12.67
C ARG A 94 -43.22 12.68 -13.21
N ASP A 95 -42.18 12.30 -12.48
CA ASP A 95 -40.81 12.57 -12.84
C ASP A 95 -40.42 11.89 -14.17
N LYS A 96 -39.69 12.63 -15.02
CA LYS A 96 -39.21 12.16 -16.32
C LYS A 96 -37.68 12.05 -16.27
N PRO A 97 -37.13 10.90 -15.85
CA PRO A 97 -35.69 10.76 -15.69
C PRO A 97 -34.97 10.85 -17.03
N ALA A 98 -33.87 11.61 -17.05
CA ALA A 98 -33.01 11.69 -18.22
C ALA A 98 -32.44 10.30 -18.55
N LYS A 99 -32.53 9.88 -19.81
CA LYS A 99 -31.96 8.59 -20.23
C LYS A 99 -30.45 8.74 -20.39
N ILE A 100 -29.66 8.01 -19.60
CA ILE A 100 -28.19 8.03 -19.71
C ILE A 100 -27.78 7.18 -20.92
N THR A 101 -27.92 7.75 -22.11
CA THR A 101 -27.54 7.15 -23.38
C THR A 101 -26.49 8.04 -24.04
N ILE A 102 -25.39 7.45 -24.50
CA ILE A 102 -24.31 8.19 -25.14
C ILE A 102 -24.45 8.03 -26.66
N PRO A 103 -24.60 9.13 -27.43
CA PRO A 103 -24.62 9.05 -28.88
C PRO A 103 -23.34 8.43 -29.43
N ARG A 104 -23.45 7.33 -30.19
CA ARG A 104 -22.30 6.51 -30.63
C ARG A 104 -21.20 7.30 -31.34
N ASN A 105 -21.58 8.26 -32.19
CA ASN A 105 -20.62 9.08 -32.95
C ASN A 105 -19.84 10.08 -32.07
N PHE A 106 -20.30 10.32 -30.85
CA PHE A 106 -19.67 11.22 -29.89
C PHE A 106 -19.19 10.49 -28.64
N ASP A 107 -19.21 9.15 -28.65
CA ASP A 107 -18.71 8.35 -27.56
C ASP A 107 -17.20 8.14 -27.68
N LEU A 108 -16.43 9.13 -27.21
CA LEU A 108 -14.98 9.01 -27.12
C LEU A 108 -14.61 8.02 -26.02
N THR A 109 -14.13 6.84 -26.44
CA THR A 109 -13.67 5.76 -25.58
C THR A 109 -12.15 5.65 -25.60
N GLY A 110 -11.59 5.07 -24.52
CA GLY A 110 -10.15 4.86 -24.39
C GLY A 110 -9.37 6.12 -24.00
N MET A 111 -8.07 5.95 -23.72
CA MET A 111 -7.17 7.06 -23.39
C MET A 111 -6.49 7.59 -24.66
N ARG A 112 -6.31 8.91 -24.74
CA ARG A 112 -5.59 9.52 -25.86
C ARG A 112 -4.11 9.18 -25.76
N LEU A 113 -3.58 8.42 -26.74
CA LEU A 113 -2.20 7.94 -26.76
C LEU A 113 -1.16 9.06 -26.58
N ARG A 114 -1.36 10.21 -27.23
CA ARG A 114 -0.44 11.36 -27.17
C ARG A 114 -0.24 11.91 -25.74
N THR A 115 -1.26 11.83 -24.89
CA THR A 115 -1.24 12.35 -23.51
C THR A 115 -1.14 11.23 -22.47
N MET A 116 -1.10 9.98 -22.91
CA MET A 116 -1.07 8.82 -22.04
C MET A 116 0.34 8.66 -21.46
N THR A 117 0.39 8.46 -20.14
CA THR A 117 1.62 8.08 -19.44
C THR A 117 1.55 6.61 -19.05
N GLN A 118 2.71 5.96 -18.81
CA GLN A 118 2.73 4.59 -18.29
C GLN A 118 1.91 4.45 -17.00
N ALA A 119 1.96 5.45 -16.11
CA ALA A 119 1.20 5.47 -14.87
C ALA A 119 -0.33 5.50 -15.11
N LEU A 120 -0.79 6.31 -16.07
CA LEU A 120 -2.20 6.36 -16.45
C LEU A 120 -2.65 5.06 -17.12
N ALA A 121 -1.86 4.54 -18.06
CA ALA A 121 -2.14 3.27 -18.72
C ALA A 121 -2.26 2.12 -17.71
N TYR A 122 -1.27 1.99 -16.83
CA TYR A 122 -1.27 0.97 -15.76
C TYR A 122 -2.50 1.12 -14.85
N LYS A 123 -2.84 2.34 -14.43
CA LYS A 123 -4.03 2.59 -13.61
C LYS A 123 -5.32 2.25 -14.35
N GLY A 124 -5.40 2.53 -15.64
CA GLY A 124 -6.51 2.15 -16.51
C GLY A 124 -6.69 0.64 -16.59
N ILE A 125 -5.61 -0.09 -16.91
CA ILE A 125 -5.59 -1.57 -16.95
C ILE A 125 -6.05 -2.13 -15.61
N MET A 126 -5.46 -1.67 -14.50
CA MET A 126 -5.82 -2.12 -13.14
C MET A 126 -7.30 -1.87 -12.77
N LYS A 127 -7.98 -0.90 -13.37
CA LYS A 127 -9.43 -0.72 -13.18
C LYS A 127 -10.28 -1.60 -14.09
N MET A 128 -9.78 -1.91 -15.29
CA MET A 128 -10.46 -2.78 -16.24
C MET A 128 -10.33 -4.25 -15.86
N THR A 129 -9.17 -4.63 -15.31
CA THR A 129 -8.87 -5.97 -14.84
C THR A 129 -8.91 -5.98 -13.32
N LYS A 130 -9.87 -6.67 -12.72
CA LYS A 130 -9.74 -7.08 -11.31
C LYS A 130 -8.71 -8.21 -11.29
N PRO A 131 -7.52 -8.04 -10.69
CA PRO A 131 -6.60 -9.16 -10.54
C PRO A 131 -7.27 -10.24 -9.70
N ASP A 132 -7.10 -11.50 -10.07
CA ASP A 132 -7.62 -12.61 -9.26
C ASP A 132 -7.00 -12.58 -7.87
N ASP A 133 -7.83 -12.92 -6.87
CA ASP A 133 -7.37 -13.07 -5.51
C ASP A 133 -6.36 -14.22 -5.46
N ARG A 134 -5.16 -13.95 -4.93
CA ARG A 134 -4.12 -14.96 -4.78
C ARG A 134 -4.36 -15.73 -3.48
N PRO A 135 -4.73 -17.03 -3.52
CA PRO A 135 -5.13 -17.75 -2.32
C PRO A 135 -4.05 -17.75 -1.22
N SER A 136 -2.78 -17.85 -1.61
CA SER A 136 -1.64 -17.80 -0.68
C SER A 136 -1.52 -16.46 0.05
N THR A 137 -1.79 -15.35 -0.66
CA THR A 137 -1.72 -13.99 -0.10
C THR A 137 -2.90 -13.74 0.83
N THR A 138 -4.11 -14.13 0.41
CA THR A 138 -5.32 -14.04 1.25
C THR A 138 -5.16 -14.84 2.54
N ARG A 139 -4.72 -16.11 2.44
CA ARG A 139 -4.45 -16.96 3.61
C ARG A 139 -3.47 -16.30 4.58
N ARG A 140 -2.38 -15.72 4.08
CA ARG A 140 -1.37 -15.06 4.92
C ARG A 140 -1.92 -13.81 5.61
N LEU A 141 -2.72 -13.00 4.91
CA LEU A 141 -3.39 -11.85 5.51
C LEU A 141 -4.38 -12.29 6.62
N ASP A 142 -5.11 -13.39 6.41
CA ASP A 142 -6.04 -13.92 7.40
C ASP A 142 -5.31 -14.49 8.62
N GLU A 143 -4.17 -15.15 8.43
CA GLU A 143 -3.30 -15.63 9.52
C GLU A 143 -2.77 -14.46 10.36
N ILE A 144 -2.30 -13.39 9.73
CA ILE A 144 -1.86 -12.15 10.42
C ILE A 144 -3.02 -11.56 11.24
N ARG A 145 -4.23 -11.46 10.65
CA ARG A 145 -5.41 -10.93 11.34
C ARG A 145 -5.82 -11.79 12.54
N ARG A 146 -5.80 -13.12 12.39
CA ARG A 146 -6.08 -14.07 13.48
C ARG A 146 -5.06 -13.95 14.61
N GLN A 147 -3.77 -13.80 14.27
CA GLN A 147 -2.72 -13.61 15.25
C GLN A 147 -2.89 -12.31 16.07
N ALA A 148 -3.26 -11.20 15.41
CA ALA A 148 -3.58 -9.96 16.10
C ALA A 148 -4.76 -10.12 17.07
N LEU A 149 -5.85 -10.74 16.61
CA LEU A 149 -7.02 -11.03 17.45
C LEU A 149 -6.69 -11.91 18.66
N ALA A 150 -5.86 -12.94 18.48
CA ALA A 150 -5.44 -13.84 19.56
C ALA A 150 -4.65 -13.13 20.67
N ARG A 151 -4.03 -11.98 20.36
CA ARG A 151 -3.36 -11.12 21.36
C ARG A 151 -4.27 -10.06 21.97
N GLY A 152 -5.52 -9.95 21.51
CA GLY A 152 -6.44 -8.87 21.90
C GLY A 152 -6.17 -7.54 21.19
N ASP A 153 -5.42 -7.55 20.09
CA ASP A 153 -5.20 -6.38 19.24
C ASP A 153 -6.36 -6.19 18.24
N GLU A 154 -6.53 -4.96 17.73
CA GLU A 154 -7.42 -4.72 16.60
C GLU A 154 -6.78 -5.31 15.31
N PRO A 155 -7.50 -6.17 14.56
CA PRO A 155 -6.93 -6.83 13.40
C PRO A 155 -6.66 -5.84 12.27
N PRO A 156 -5.41 -5.76 11.74
CA PRO A 156 -5.07 -4.79 10.72
C PRO A 156 -5.81 -5.08 9.41
N ARG A 157 -6.17 -4.02 8.69
CA ARG A 157 -6.64 -4.11 7.30
C ARG A 157 -5.49 -4.50 6.39
N ALA A 158 -5.80 -5.17 5.27
CA ALA A 158 -4.78 -5.57 4.29
C ALA A 158 -3.90 -4.39 3.85
N LEU A 159 -4.50 -3.21 3.61
CA LEU A 159 -3.77 -2.00 3.24
C LEU A 159 -2.79 -1.54 4.33
N GLU A 160 -3.13 -1.72 5.60
CA GLU A 160 -2.26 -1.35 6.72
C GLU A 160 -1.07 -2.29 6.80
N VAL A 161 -1.28 -3.60 6.62
CA VAL A 161 -0.21 -4.60 6.50
C VAL A 161 0.75 -4.19 5.36
N TRP A 162 0.22 -3.92 4.17
CA TRP A 162 1.04 -3.55 3.01
C TRP A 162 1.83 -2.25 3.19
N ARG A 163 1.22 -1.24 3.81
CA ARG A 163 1.93 0.01 4.16
C ARG A 163 2.98 -0.24 5.24
N GLY A 164 2.68 -1.12 6.20
CA GLY A 164 3.58 -1.54 7.27
C GLY A 164 4.85 -2.19 6.75
N LEU A 165 4.77 -3.07 5.75
CA LEU A 165 5.98 -3.68 5.16
C LEU A 165 6.93 -2.66 4.53
N ARG A 166 6.42 -1.46 4.20
CA ARG A 166 7.15 -0.30 3.66
C ARG A 166 7.39 0.79 4.70
N HIS A 167 7.30 0.46 5.99
CA HIS A 167 7.50 1.44 7.05
C HIS A 167 8.89 2.08 6.93
N LYS A 168 8.99 3.38 7.23
CA LYS A 168 10.25 4.15 7.16
C LYS A 168 11.39 3.62 8.05
N ASP A 169 11.04 2.75 8.99
CA ASP A 169 12.03 2.11 9.87
C ASP A 169 12.68 0.86 9.24
N ILE A 170 12.15 0.40 8.10
CA ILE A 170 12.58 -0.80 7.40
C ILE A 170 13.34 -0.38 6.14
N ARG A 171 14.52 -0.97 5.92
CA ARG A 171 15.34 -0.67 4.73
C ARG A 171 14.63 -1.14 3.46
N LYS A 172 14.85 -0.44 2.35
CA LYS A 172 14.22 -0.76 1.06
C LYS A 172 14.44 -2.22 0.59
N PRO A 173 15.65 -2.82 0.69
CA PRO A 173 15.84 -4.23 0.33
C PRO A 173 15.03 -5.18 1.22
N ILE A 174 14.92 -4.88 2.52
CA ILE A 174 14.13 -5.66 3.48
C ILE A 174 12.64 -5.53 3.19
N SER A 175 12.18 -4.34 2.80
CA SER A 175 10.79 -4.09 2.43
C SER A 175 10.35 -4.92 1.22
N ASP A 176 11.19 -5.00 0.18
CA ASP A 176 10.98 -5.90 -0.95
C ASP A 176 10.99 -7.36 -0.49
N PHE A 177 11.92 -7.71 0.41
CA PHE A 177 11.99 -9.05 0.97
C PHE A 177 10.72 -9.48 1.69
N LEU A 178 10.21 -8.63 2.59
CA LEU A 178 8.99 -8.87 3.35
C LEU A 178 7.76 -8.90 2.43
N TRP A 179 7.70 -8.04 1.41
CA TRP A 179 6.61 -8.05 0.45
C TRP A 179 6.55 -9.37 -0.32
N LYS A 180 7.69 -9.87 -0.81
CA LYS A 180 7.80 -11.19 -1.47
C LYS A 180 7.45 -12.32 -0.51
N LEU A 181 7.91 -12.24 0.74
CA LEU A 181 7.57 -13.21 1.78
C LEU A 181 6.05 -13.26 2.00
N ALA A 182 5.39 -12.11 2.14
CA ALA A 182 3.94 -12.04 2.35
C ALA A 182 3.12 -12.57 1.16
N HIS A 183 3.66 -12.49 -0.06
CA HIS A 183 3.01 -13.05 -1.26
C HIS A 183 3.38 -14.52 -1.54
N ASN A 184 4.23 -15.13 -0.70
CA ASN A 184 4.81 -16.45 -0.97
C ASN A 184 5.52 -16.51 -2.34
N ALA A 185 6.25 -15.43 -2.69
CA ALA A 185 6.84 -15.25 -4.02
C ALA A 185 8.28 -15.79 -4.15
N TYR A 186 8.83 -16.38 -3.08
CA TYR A 186 10.16 -17.00 -3.12
C TYR A 186 10.09 -18.42 -3.68
N LYS A 187 11.08 -18.75 -4.51
CA LYS A 187 11.27 -20.10 -5.07
C LYS A 187 11.87 -21.02 -4.03
N CYS A 188 11.02 -21.56 -3.16
CA CYS A 188 11.36 -22.37 -2.00
C CYS A 188 10.38 -23.55 -1.86
N GLY A 189 10.82 -24.64 -1.21
CA GLY A 189 9.99 -25.80 -0.91
C GLY A 189 9.31 -26.40 -2.15
N SER A 190 8.03 -26.70 -2.02
CA SER A 190 7.13 -27.22 -3.06
C SER A 190 7.09 -26.43 -4.38
N TYR A 191 7.62 -25.21 -4.45
CA TYR A 191 7.83 -24.55 -5.76
C TYR A 191 8.70 -25.41 -6.70
N TRP A 192 9.71 -26.10 -6.17
CA TRP A 192 10.66 -26.89 -6.95
C TRP A 192 10.18 -28.30 -7.29
N SER A 193 9.12 -28.80 -6.63
CA SER A 193 8.72 -30.21 -6.74
C SER A 193 8.25 -30.64 -8.12
N HIS A 194 7.88 -29.68 -8.98
CA HIS A 194 7.36 -29.91 -10.33
C HIS A 194 8.31 -29.42 -11.43
N ILE A 195 9.56 -29.08 -11.09
CA ILE A 195 10.54 -28.54 -12.04
C ILE A 195 11.59 -29.63 -12.33
N PRO A 196 11.57 -30.23 -13.54
CA PRO A 196 12.49 -31.30 -13.91
C PRO A 196 13.96 -30.94 -13.69
N GLY A 197 14.70 -31.79 -12.99
CA GLY A 197 16.13 -31.63 -12.70
C GLY A 197 16.45 -30.70 -11.53
N TYR A 198 15.43 -30.14 -10.87
CA TYR A 198 15.59 -29.23 -9.74
C TYR A 198 14.78 -29.64 -8.51
N GLU A 199 14.14 -30.81 -8.53
CA GLU A 199 13.24 -31.29 -7.49
C GLU A 199 13.95 -31.44 -6.14
N SER A 200 15.26 -31.73 -6.14
CA SER A 200 16.08 -31.79 -4.94
C SER A 200 16.09 -30.48 -4.14
N ARG A 201 15.87 -29.33 -4.80
CA ARG A 201 15.83 -27.99 -4.16
C ARG A 201 14.58 -27.75 -3.32
N GLN A 202 13.60 -28.67 -3.36
CA GLN A 202 12.44 -28.58 -2.48
C GLN A 202 12.77 -28.91 -1.02
N THR A 203 13.86 -29.65 -0.78
CA THR A 203 14.23 -30.18 0.54
C THR A 203 15.47 -29.48 1.06
N CYS A 204 15.48 -29.15 2.35
CA CYS A 204 16.65 -28.59 3.01
C CYS A 204 17.69 -29.69 3.24
N THR A 205 18.87 -29.55 2.66
CA THR A 205 19.96 -30.55 2.78
C THR A 205 20.43 -30.78 4.23
N SER A 206 20.26 -29.79 5.11
CA SER A 206 20.67 -29.91 6.52
C SER A 206 19.63 -30.60 7.40
N CYS A 207 18.34 -30.41 7.10
CA CYS A 207 17.24 -30.83 7.99
C CYS A 207 16.39 -31.96 7.39
N ASN A 208 16.60 -32.30 6.12
CA ASN A 208 15.81 -33.27 5.36
C ASN A 208 14.28 -33.07 5.42
N THR A 209 13.85 -31.80 5.45
CA THR A 209 12.44 -31.38 5.47
C THR A 209 12.20 -30.33 4.38
N GLU A 210 10.95 -29.98 4.07
CA GLU A 210 10.63 -28.98 3.05
C GLU A 210 11.34 -27.64 3.34
N ASP A 211 12.15 -27.15 2.39
CA ASP A 211 12.86 -25.87 2.49
C ASP A 211 11.93 -24.69 2.20
N SER A 212 10.86 -24.57 2.99
CA SER A 212 9.91 -23.46 2.95
C SER A 212 10.48 -22.21 3.61
N THR A 213 9.91 -21.03 3.33
CA THR A 213 10.32 -19.80 4.02
C THR A 213 10.08 -19.86 5.54
N THR A 214 9.08 -20.60 5.98
CA THR A 214 8.82 -20.82 7.41
C THR A 214 9.89 -21.70 8.03
N HIS A 215 10.24 -22.81 7.36
CA HIS A 215 11.33 -23.67 7.78
C HIS A 215 12.62 -22.87 7.90
N LEU A 216 13.04 -22.24 6.81
CA LEU A 216 14.24 -21.42 6.72
C LEU A 216 14.33 -20.39 7.85
N LEU A 217 13.30 -19.56 8.00
CA LEU A 217 13.40 -18.42 8.91
C LEU A 217 13.27 -18.84 10.38
N PHE A 218 12.52 -19.91 10.71
CA PHE A 218 12.11 -20.16 12.10
C PHE A 218 12.45 -21.55 12.67
N GLN A 219 12.73 -22.54 11.80
CA GLN A 219 12.86 -23.95 12.20
C GLN A 219 14.18 -24.60 11.73
N CYS A 220 14.89 -24.00 10.78
CA CYS A 220 16.07 -24.59 10.17
C CYS A 220 17.22 -24.77 11.17
N GLU A 221 17.83 -25.95 11.17
CA GLU A 221 18.98 -26.31 12.02
C GLU A 221 20.32 -25.96 11.38
N ALA A 222 20.31 -25.52 10.11
CA ALA A 222 21.51 -25.04 9.44
C ALA A 222 22.15 -23.87 10.24
N PRO A 223 23.49 -23.79 10.29
CA PRO A 223 24.18 -22.72 11.01
C PRO A 223 23.72 -21.33 10.61
N GLY A 224 23.58 -20.47 11.61
CA GLY A 224 23.21 -19.06 11.44
C GLY A 224 21.81 -18.72 11.91
N GLN A 225 20.79 -19.53 11.56
CA GLN A 225 19.40 -19.23 11.93
C GLN A 225 19.23 -19.07 13.44
N ASN A 226 19.62 -20.10 14.20
CA ASN A 226 19.41 -20.13 15.64
C ASN A 226 20.26 -19.06 16.33
N LEU A 227 21.52 -18.93 15.90
CA LEU A 227 22.46 -17.94 16.44
C LEU A 227 21.94 -16.50 16.25
N VAL A 228 21.40 -16.16 15.07
CA VAL A 228 20.82 -14.84 14.81
C VAL A 228 19.62 -14.58 15.72
N TRP A 229 18.72 -15.55 15.89
CA TRP A 229 17.59 -15.39 16.80
C TRP A 229 18.01 -15.31 18.27
N THR A 230 19.02 -16.07 18.69
CA THR A 230 19.58 -15.95 20.05
C THR A 230 20.16 -14.56 20.29
N MET A 231 20.84 -13.96 19.31
CA MET A 231 21.35 -12.59 19.44
C MET A 231 20.22 -11.56 19.49
N ALA A 232 19.19 -11.72 18.66
CA ALA A 232 17.99 -10.88 18.68
C ALA A 232 17.25 -10.97 20.02
N GLU A 233 17.07 -12.19 20.54
CA GLU A 233 16.50 -12.46 21.85
C GLU A 233 17.28 -11.76 22.95
N LYS A 234 18.60 -11.98 23.03
CA LYS A 234 19.47 -11.37 24.06
C LYS A 234 19.38 -9.84 24.05
N LEU A 235 19.38 -9.23 22.86
CA LEU A 235 19.28 -7.78 22.75
C LEU A 235 17.90 -7.27 23.18
N TRP A 236 16.82 -7.98 22.82
CA TRP A 236 15.47 -7.60 23.21
C TRP A 236 15.22 -7.78 24.72
N THR A 237 15.59 -8.93 25.29
CA THR A 237 15.38 -9.24 26.70
C THR A 237 16.17 -8.31 27.61
N ARG A 238 17.38 -7.89 27.21
CA ARG A 238 18.18 -6.88 27.93
C ARG A 238 17.40 -5.60 28.23
N LYS A 239 16.47 -5.20 27.36
CA LYS A 239 15.67 -3.97 27.51
C LYS A 239 14.23 -4.20 27.94
N HIS A 240 13.60 -5.29 27.49
CA HIS A 240 12.16 -5.50 27.61
C HIS A 240 11.77 -6.79 28.34
N GLY A 241 12.75 -7.52 28.88
CA GLY A 241 12.55 -8.66 29.79
C GLY A 241 12.13 -9.95 29.11
N SER A 242 11.00 -9.96 28.38
CA SER A 242 10.44 -11.17 27.78
C SER A 242 10.60 -11.20 26.26
N TRP A 243 11.02 -12.36 25.75
CA TRP A 243 11.09 -12.65 24.32
C TRP A 243 10.11 -13.78 23.99
N GLN A 244 9.29 -13.54 22.98
CA GLN A 244 8.50 -14.59 22.34
C GLN A 244 9.13 -14.83 20.98
N LYS A 245 9.57 -16.07 20.74
CA LYS A 245 10.19 -16.45 19.47
C LYS A 245 9.22 -16.09 18.33
N PRO A 246 9.64 -15.23 17.38
CA PRO A 246 8.75 -14.78 16.33
C PRO A 246 8.45 -15.91 15.35
N GLY A 247 7.31 -15.81 14.67
CA GLY A 247 6.94 -16.61 13.51
C GLY A 247 6.80 -15.77 12.23
N ILE A 248 6.38 -16.42 11.15
CA ILE A 248 6.26 -15.77 9.83
C ILE A 248 5.23 -14.63 9.82
N ASN A 249 4.19 -14.74 10.64
CA ASN A 249 3.15 -13.72 10.74
C ASN A 249 3.64 -12.48 11.50
N ASP A 250 4.58 -12.62 12.44
CA ASP A 250 5.23 -11.47 13.09
C ASP A 250 6.01 -10.61 12.08
N LEU A 251 6.61 -11.24 11.07
CA LEU A 251 7.22 -10.53 9.94
C LEU A 251 6.18 -9.87 9.04
N GLY A 252 5.03 -10.52 8.85
CA GLY A 252 3.91 -9.97 8.10
C GLY A 252 3.33 -8.71 8.74
N GLU A 253 3.25 -8.66 10.07
CA GLU A 253 2.73 -7.52 10.81
C GLU A 253 3.79 -6.56 11.35
N VAL A 254 5.07 -6.78 11.02
CA VAL A 254 6.20 -6.05 11.62
C VAL A 254 6.00 -4.54 11.61
N GLY A 255 5.45 -4.00 10.52
CA GLY A 255 5.19 -2.58 10.35
C GLY A 255 3.98 -2.02 11.11
N VAL A 256 3.04 -2.86 11.50
CA VAL A 256 1.77 -2.47 12.13
C VAL A 256 1.68 -2.82 13.61
N ARG A 257 2.51 -3.76 14.09
CA ARG A 257 2.53 -4.18 15.50
C ARG A 257 2.82 -3.01 16.44
N GLN A 258 2.05 -2.94 17.53
CA GLN A 258 2.14 -1.88 18.54
C GLN A 258 2.25 -2.50 19.93
N TRP A 259 3.17 -1.98 20.74
CA TRP A 259 3.22 -2.25 22.17
C TRP A 259 2.54 -1.12 22.91
N LYS A 260 1.65 -1.49 23.82
CA LYS A 260 0.99 -0.57 24.74
C LYS A 260 1.54 -0.80 26.14
N ASP A 261 1.65 0.27 26.92
CA ASP A 261 1.89 0.19 28.36
C ASP A 261 0.59 -0.13 29.12
N GLU A 262 0.67 -0.21 30.45
CA GLU A 262 -0.47 -0.48 31.34
C GLU A 262 -1.60 0.55 31.19
N ASN A 263 -1.26 1.78 30.80
CA ASN A 263 -2.20 2.87 30.54
C ASN A 263 -2.74 2.85 29.10
N LYS A 264 -2.53 1.77 28.34
CA LYS A 264 -2.89 1.60 26.93
C LYS A 264 -2.19 2.61 25.99
N LYS A 265 -1.17 3.32 26.46
CA LYS A 265 -0.42 4.28 25.65
C LYS A 265 0.64 3.55 24.84
N ARG A 266 0.75 3.94 23.58
CA ARG A 266 1.68 3.34 22.62
C ARG A 266 3.14 3.65 22.94
N ASN A 267 3.99 2.63 22.97
CA ASN A 267 5.43 2.74 23.19
C ASN A 267 6.18 2.76 21.84
N LEU A 268 6.43 3.97 21.32
CA LEU A 268 7.03 4.17 20.01
C LEU A 268 8.47 3.65 19.90
N GLY A 269 9.26 3.75 20.98
CA GLY A 269 10.62 3.21 21.04
C GLY A 269 10.64 1.68 20.96
N LYS A 270 9.75 1.01 21.70
CA LYS A 270 9.60 -0.45 21.71
C LYS A 270 9.12 -0.98 20.35
N ASP A 271 8.10 -0.34 19.77
CA ASP A 271 7.63 -0.64 18.40
C ASP A 271 8.77 -0.58 17.38
N ARG A 272 9.56 0.49 17.46
CA ARG A 272 10.62 0.77 16.50
C ARG A 272 11.78 -0.19 16.64
N LEU A 273 12.19 -0.48 17.88
CA LEU A 273 13.25 -1.44 18.15
C LEU A 273 12.85 -2.84 17.67
N TRP A 274 11.61 -3.27 17.93
CA TRP A 274 11.10 -4.55 17.43
C TRP A 274 11.16 -4.62 15.91
N ARG A 275 10.64 -3.58 15.22
CA ARG A 275 10.67 -3.48 13.76
C ARG A 275 12.08 -3.69 13.21
N ILE A 276 13.05 -3.03 13.80
CA ILE A 276 14.44 -3.10 13.37
C ILE A 276 15.00 -4.50 13.61
N ILE A 277 14.98 -5.00 14.85
CA ILE A 277 15.57 -6.29 15.21
C ILE A 277 14.96 -7.41 14.36
N LEU A 278 13.63 -7.48 14.30
CA LEU A 278 12.93 -8.57 13.65
C LEU A 278 13.22 -8.60 12.14
N SER A 279 13.15 -7.44 11.49
CA SER A 279 13.32 -7.34 10.04
C SER A 279 14.77 -7.50 9.58
N GLU A 280 15.74 -6.95 10.32
CA GLU A 280 17.18 -7.12 10.04
C GLU A 280 17.62 -8.58 10.26
N SER A 281 17.14 -9.21 11.34
CA SER A 281 17.49 -10.60 11.67
C SER A 281 16.95 -11.58 10.64
N ALA A 282 15.66 -11.48 10.29
CA ALA A 282 15.06 -12.34 9.27
C ALA A 282 15.73 -12.16 7.89
N TYR A 283 16.05 -10.93 7.51
CA TYR A 283 16.75 -10.67 6.25
C TYR A 283 18.16 -11.23 6.24
N LEU A 284 18.91 -11.13 7.34
CA LEU A 284 20.22 -11.76 7.44
C LEU A 284 20.14 -13.29 7.33
N ILE A 285 19.17 -13.92 8.00
CA ILE A 285 18.97 -15.38 7.89
C ILE A 285 18.69 -15.78 6.44
N TRP A 286 17.84 -15.01 5.74
CA TRP A 286 17.59 -15.20 4.32
C TRP A 286 18.88 -15.10 3.48
N LEU A 287 19.71 -14.08 3.71
CA LEU A 287 20.98 -13.90 3.00
C LEU A 287 21.95 -15.06 3.27
N LEU A 288 22.10 -15.48 4.53
CA LEU A 288 22.96 -16.60 4.91
C LEU A 288 22.55 -17.89 4.19
N ARG A 289 21.24 -18.16 4.08
CA ARG A 289 20.75 -19.30 3.30
C ARG A 289 21.02 -19.12 1.81
N CYS A 290 20.73 -17.96 1.22
CA CYS A 290 21.02 -17.73 -0.20
C CYS A 290 22.49 -17.95 -0.53
N GLU A 291 23.41 -17.48 0.31
CA GLU A 291 24.84 -17.77 0.14
C GLU A 291 25.12 -19.27 0.22
N ARG A 292 24.56 -19.98 1.20
CA ARG A 292 24.75 -21.43 1.35
C ARG A 292 24.25 -22.23 0.15
N VAL A 293 22.99 -22.05 -0.26
CA VAL A 293 22.37 -22.95 -1.27
C VAL A 293 22.60 -22.52 -2.71
N ILE A 294 23.01 -21.27 -2.95
CA ILE A 294 23.22 -20.76 -4.32
C ILE A 294 24.70 -20.53 -4.60
N ARG A 295 25.42 -19.84 -3.73
CA ARG A 295 26.83 -19.53 -3.96
C ARG A 295 27.74 -20.72 -3.66
N HIS A 296 27.33 -21.58 -2.72
CA HIS A 296 28.07 -22.78 -2.32
C HIS A 296 27.26 -24.05 -2.62
N GLU A 297 26.52 -24.07 -3.75
CA GLU A 297 25.67 -25.21 -4.11
C GLU A 297 26.46 -26.50 -4.36
N ASP A 298 27.73 -26.40 -4.73
CA ASP A 298 28.62 -27.54 -4.98
C ASP A 298 29.33 -28.06 -3.71
N ASP A 299 29.15 -27.41 -2.56
CA ASP A 299 29.80 -27.80 -1.29
C ASP A 299 28.76 -28.00 -0.17
N ASP A 300 28.27 -29.24 -0.06
CA ASP A 300 27.30 -29.66 0.96
C ASP A 300 27.85 -29.58 2.40
N ALA A 301 29.17 -29.52 2.58
CA ALA A 301 29.81 -29.37 3.89
C ALA A 301 30.02 -27.90 4.26
N TRP A 302 29.84 -26.96 3.33
CA TRP A 302 30.07 -25.55 3.57
C TRP A 302 29.16 -24.97 4.64
N ARG A 303 29.74 -24.32 5.66
CA ARG A 303 29.00 -23.65 6.75
C ARG A 303 29.60 -22.30 7.05
N HIS A 304 28.74 -21.33 7.38
CA HIS A 304 29.16 -20.03 7.88
C HIS A 304 29.84 -20.17 9.25
N PRO A 305 31.03 -19.59 9.46
CA PRO A 305 31.64 -19.48 10.77
C PRO A 305 30.76 -18.64 11.72
N ASN A 306 30.61 -19.09 12.97
CA ASN A 306 29.79 -18.39 13.96
C ASN A 306 30.23 -16.94 14.20
N ASP A 307 31.52 -16.66 14.18
CA ASP A 307 32.05 -15.30 14.37
C ASP A 307 31.78 -14.38 13.18
N GLU A 308 31.68 -14.94 11.98
CA GLU A 308 31.23 -14.18 10.81
C GLU A 308 29.76 -13.79 10.94
N ILE A 309 28.90 -14.74 11.32
CA ILE A 309 27.46 -14.50 11.55
C ILE A 309 27.26 -13.40 12.61
N ARG A 310 27.98 -13.50 13.74
CA ARG A 310 27.95 -12.48 14.81
C ARG A 310 28.34 -11.10 14.29
N ARG A 311 29.45 -11.00 13.55
CA ARG A 311 29.93 -9.74 12.97
C ARG A 311 28.95 -9.15 11.96
N ARG A 312 28.38 -9.97 11.07
CA ARG A 312 27.38 -9.53 10.09
C ARG A 312 26.11 -9.01 10.75
N TRP A 313 25.62 -9.68 11.79
CA TRP A 313 24.44 -9.23 12.54
C TRP A 313 24.71 -7.94 13.33
N ALA A 314 25.84 -7.87 14.05
CA ALA A 314 26.25 -6.67 14.77
C ALA A 314 26.43 -5.48 13.80
N PHE A 315 27.05 -5.71 12.64
CA PHE A 315 27.20 -4.70 11.60
C PHE A 315 25.84 -4.19 11.08
N ALA A 316 24.87 -5.08 10.85
CA ALA A 316 23.53 -4.68 10.41
C ALA A 316 22.84 -3.74 11.41
N LEU A 317 22.89 -4.06 12.71
CA LEU A 317 22.29 -3.22 13.75
C LEU A 317 23.09 -1.92 13.99
N ASN A 318 24.42 -1.98 13.99
CA ASN A 318 25.27 -0.80 14.15
C ASN A 318 25.09 0.20 12.99
N ASN A 319 24.95 -0.29 11.76
CA ASN A 319 24.62 0.58 10.63
C ASN A 319 23.27 1.26 10.81
N ARG A 320 22.27 0.56 11.36
CA ARG A 320 20.97 1.15 11.66
C ARG A 320 21.07 2.23 12.73
N LEU A 321 21.80 1.97 13.81
CA LEU A 321 22.09 2.94 14.86
C LEU A 321 22.82 4.17 14.33
N GLN A 322 23.87 3.99 13.51
CA GLN A 322 24.61 5.10 12.90
C GLN A 322 23.72 5.94 11.98
N LEU A 323 22.90 5.30 11.16
CA LEU A 323 21.95 6.02 10.30
C LEU A 323 20.92 6.79 11.12
N ASP A 324 20.45 6.23 12.23
CA ASP A 324 19.51 6.92 13.12
C ASP A 324 20.13 8.17 13.75
N ARG A 325 21.38 8.08 14.20
CA ARG A 325 22.17 9.22 14.70
C ARG A 325 22.40 10.25 13.62
N GLU A 326 22.74 9.83 12.40
CA GLU A 326 22.92 10.76 11.29
C GLU A 326 21.63 11.52 10.98
N MET A 327 20.49 10.82 11.00
CA MET A 327 19.17 11.37 10.71
C MET A 327 18.66 12.35 11.77
N THR A 328 19.34 12.53 12.92
CA THR A 328 18.99 13.57 13.91
C THR A 328 19.53 14.96 13.54
N ARG A 329 20.39 15.05 12.52
CA ARG A 329 20.99 16.32 12.10
C ARG A 329 19.99 17.24 11.41
N LEU A 330 20.10 18.54 11.71
CA LEU A 330 19.23 19.60 11.16
C LEU A 330 19.19 19.65 9.63
N LYS A 331 20.27 19.23 8.95
CA LYS A 331 20.36 19.18 7.47
C LYS A 331 19.26 18.33 6.81
N TYR A 332 18.60 17.45 7.56
CA TYR A 332 17.51 16.60 7.06
C TYR A 332 16.13 17.26 7.17
N GLY A 333 16.01 18.45 7.77
CA GLY A 333 14.78 19.24 7.83
C GLY A 333 13.56 18.44 8.28
N SER A 334 12.49 18.43 7.48
CA SER A 334 11.24 17.70 7.78
C SER A 334 11.39 16.18 7.82
N LYS A 335 12.51 15.62 7.33
CA LYS A 335 12.81 14.18 7.36
C LYS A 335 13.65 13.78 8.57
N MET A 336 14.06 14.74 9.40
CA MET A 336 14.87 14.51 10.58
C MET A 336 14.16 13.57 11.57
N LEU A 337 14.93 12.67 12.18
CA LEU A 337 14.49 11.83 13.27
C LEU A 337 14.72 12.58 14.59
N ARG A 338 13.70 12.62 15.45
CA ARG A 338 13.85 13.27 16.76
C ARG A 338 14.83 12.48 17.64
N ALA A 339 15.72 13.18 18.32
CA ALA A 339 16.74 12.57 19.17
C ALA A 339 16.14 11.71 20.31
N ASP A 340 15.06 12.20 20.93
CA ASP A 340 14.29 11.45 21.95
C ASP A 340 13.87 10.06 21.45
N ARG A 341 13.43 9.96 20.19
CA ARG A 341 13.02 8.70 19.58
C ARG A 341 14.18 7.74 19.35
N VAL A 342 15.35 8.26 18.99
CA VAL A 342 16.58 7.45 18.84
C VAL A 342 16.99 6.92 20.21
N THR A 343 17.03 7.80 21.22
CA THR A 343 17.32 7.42 22.61
C THR A 343 16.32 6.37 23.12
N GLU A 344 15.01 6.60 22.95
CA GLU A 344 13.98 5.62 23.33
C GLU A 344 14.15 4.27 22.62
N THR A 345 14.59 4.26 21.36
CA THR A 345 14.83 3.03 20.60
C THR A 345 16.03 2.26 21.14
N TRP A 346 17.16 2.93 21.38
CA TRP A 346 18.46 2.29 21.57
C TRP A 346 19.02 2.30 22.99
N LYS A 347 18.45 3.09 23.91
CA LYS A 347 18.85 3.04 25.33
C LYS A 347 18.74 1.62 25.88
N HIS A 348 19.65 1.22 26.76
CA HIS A 348 19.74 -0.10 27.39
C HIS A 348 20.13 -1.26 26.48
N VAL A 349 20.41 -1.01 25.19
CA VAL A 349 20.93 -2.03 24.25
C VAL A 349 22.30 -1.69 23.67
N LEU A 350 22.92 -0.59 24.12
CA LEU A 350 24.27 -0.20 23.73
C LEU A 350 25.32 -0.89 24.62
N ASP A 351 26.46 -1.24 24.02
CA ASP A 351 27.61 -1.72 24.78
C ASP A 351 28.31 -0.55 25.48
N ASN A 352 28.74 -0.80 26.71
CA ASN A 352 29.37 0.21 27.58
C ASN A 352 28.56 1.51 27.71
N GLU A 353 27.23 1.42 27.79
CA GLU A 353 26.33 2.58 27.86
C GLU A 353 26.67 3.56 29.00
N GLN A 354 27.24 3.07 30.11
CA GLN A 354 27.71 3.91 31.22
C GLN A 354 28.85 4.87 30.83
N ALA A 355 29.68 4.50 29.84
CA ALA A 355 30.74 5.34 29.29
C ALA A 355 30.24 6.28 28.17
N ILE A 356 29.00 6.08 27.70
CA ILE A 356 28.39 6.90 26.65
C ILE A 356 27.74 8.12 27.31
N GLY A 357 28.24 9.32 26.99
CA GLY A 357 27.71 10.57 27.55
C GLY A 357 26.21 10.80 27.30
N LYS A 358 25.58 11.66 28.11
CA LYS A 358 24.11 11.91 28.06
C LYS A 358 23.60 12.39 26.69
N ASN A 359 24.46 12.97 25.84
CA ASN A 359 24.14 13.49 24.51
C ASN A 359 24.87 12.71 23.39
N TRP A 360 24.67 11.40 23.32
CA TRP A 360 25.33 10.56 22.31
C TRP A 360 24.61 10.52 20.95
N VAL A 361 23.37 11.00 20.92
CA VAL A 361 22.48 11.05 19.75
C VAL A 361 22.62 12.35 18.98
#